data_AF-A0A2N2IWK6-F1
#
_entry.id   AF-A0A2N2IWK6-F1
#
_cell.length_a   1.000
_cell.length_b   1.000
_cell.length_c   1.000
_cell.angle_alpha   90.00
_cell.angle_beta   90.00
_cell.angle_gamma   90.00
#
_symmetry.space_group_name_H-M   'P 1'
#
loop_
_entity.id
_entity.type
_entity.pdbx_description
1 polymer ?
#
loop_
_entity_poly.entity_id
_entity_poly.type
_entity_poly.pdbx_seq_one_letter_code
_entity_poly.pdbx_strand_id
1 'polypeptide(L)'
;MVRNRPDMKSAGKLGYLRLGAIVERSPNPVAGTGCKGGWYQLEPQGYACLDADGTLDRNHPILRAANRRPELEKPMPYAYGFVRAVLPLYLRVPTEKEQFESEFQLKEHLEWWESEGKKINAALPLGSNDVFIDSMGVPDDTRRVAKLSTELGDGERFGGKTSDDPIPWWLEGGRKIPNIAKFQVPEYAVFADRARRFSGLTFVGSFPTGPESLHRRFAITEDLRLAPTTKVKPDAGPTFHGVVVDAKRPLPFAWVKSRDAKRYRIDGTNVRAYKQRAEYREIVQLTGKKQFLDKRLYYETDAGKWVRSRDIAIAAAPTEMPKAAKDGEKWIDISIRQQVLTLWEGTTPVYATLVSTGQDMLGDPKTTKSTVLGTFRIESKHVTTHMDSNEGLTRDTGDPEYGKTKRRGQGTFLLQHVPWVQYFKGSYALHATYWHDVFGTARSHGCVNLTPIDAHRIFFWTHPNLPRGWHGVYPAKAEEGTVVYIHE
;
A
#
# COMPACT_ATOMS: atom_id res chain seq x y z
N MET A 1 -12.63 15.79 9.00
CA MET A 1 -12.58 14.67 9.98
C MET A 1 -14.00 14.21 10.29
N VAL A 2 -14.24 12.92 10.53
CA VAL A 2 -15.54 12.40 10.99
C VAL A 2 -15.44 11.98 12.46
N ARG A 3 -16.41 12.42 13.27
CA ARG A 3 -16.41 12.28 14.72
C ARG A 3 -17.66 11.57 15.22
N ASN A 4 -17.58 10.96 16.39
CA ASN A 4 -18.71 10.22 16.97
C ASN A 4 -19.81 11.10 17.58
N ARG A 5 -19.53 12.38 17.81
CA ARG A 5 -20.51 13.39 18.28
C ARG A 5 -20.14 14.79 17.76
N PRO A 6 -21.09 15.73 17.69
CA PRO A 6 -20.88 17.09 17.16
C PRO A 6 -20.17 18.01 18.18
N ASP A 7 -18.95 17.68 18.56
CA ASP A 7 -18.14 18.44 19.53
C ASP A 7 -16.67 18.46 19.12
N MET A 8 -16.07 19.64 18.96
CA MET A 8 -14.71 19.73 18.41
C MET A 8 -13.64 19.24 19.41
N LYS A 9 -13.86 19.42 20.72
CA LYS A 9 -12.83 19.22 21.76
C LYS A 9 -12.79 17.79 22.28
N SER A 10 -13.95 17.20 22.49
CA SER A 10 -14.14 15.96 23.26
C SER A 10 -14.64 14.79 22.42
N ALA A 11 -15.00 14.99 21.15
CA ALA A 11 -15.48 13.90 20.31
C ALA A 11 -14.33 12.98 19.86
N GLY A 12 -14.59 11.68 19.93
CA GLY A 12 -13.73 10.65 19.38
C GLY A 12 -13.72 10.70 17.84
N LYS A 13 -12.62 10.22 17.25
CA LYS A 13 -12.48 10.10 15.79
C LYS A 13 -13.12 8.78 15.36
N LEU A 14 -14.01 8.83 14.37
CA LEU A 14 -14.53 7.63 13.71
C LEU A 14 -13.81 7.37 12.38
N GLY A 15 -13.34 8.42 11.73
CA GLY A 15 -12.66 8.30 10.45
C GLY A 15 -12.40 9.64 9.82
N TYR A 16 -12.01 9.64 8.56
CA TYR A 16 -11.87 10.89 7.80
C TYR A 16 -12.19 10.70 6.33
N LEU A 17 -12.64 11.80 5.77
CA LEU A 17 -12.83 11.98 4.34
C LEU A 17 -11.55 12.60 3.77
N ARG A 18 -11.26 12.28 2.53
CA ARG A 18 -10.13 12.85 1.79
C ARG A 18 -10.63 13.86 0.78
N LEU A 19 -9.78 14.81 0.38
CA LEU A 19 -10.01 15.75 -0.71
C LEU A 19 -10.82 15.14 -1.87
N GLY A 20 -11.88 15.82 -2.28
CA GLY A 20 -12.77 15.36 -3.35
C GLY A 20 -13.83 14.33 -2.92
N ALA A 21 -13.85 13.91 -1.65
CA ALA A 21 -14.88 13.02 -1.15
C ALA A 21 -16.25 13.71 -1.15
N ILE A 22 -17.25 13.01 -1.64
CA ILE A 22 -18.65 13.41 -1.56
C ILE A 22 -19.34 12.38 -0.67
N VAL A 23 -20.01 12.87 0.37
CA VAL A 23 -20.75 12.04 1.33
C VAL A 23 -22.17 12.55 1.49
N GLU A 24 -23.05 11.63 1.85
CA GLU A 24 -24.41 11.96 2.25
C GLU A 24 -24.42 12.51 3.67
N ARG A 25 -25.32 13.46 3.91
CA ARG A 25 -25.42 14.19 5.17
C ARG A 25 -26.86 14.61 5.49
N SER A 26 -27.11 14.97 6.75
CA SER A 26 -28.35 15.63 7.17
C SER A 26 -28.58 16.91 6.36
N PRO A 27 -29.84 17.28 6.01
CA PRO A 27 -30.14 18.46 5.20
C PRO A 27 -29.76 19.77 5.89
N ASN A 28 -29.96 19.83 7.21
CA ASN A 28 -29.65 20.97 8.07
C ASN A 28 -28.52 20.62 9.04
N PRO A 29 -27.78 21.63 9.54
CA PRO A 29 -26.80 21.42 10.59
C PRO A 29 -27.48 21.03 11.91
N VAL A 30 -26.80 20.20 12.71
CA VAL A 30 -27.21 19.80 14.05
C VAL A 30 -26.51 20.63 15.11
N ALA A 31 -27.11 20.69 16.30
CA ALA A 31 -26.52 21.38 17.45
C ALA A 31 -25.18 20.73 17.84
N GLY A 32 -24.19 21.57 18.13
CA GLY A 32 -22.86 21.13 18.53
C GLY A 32 -21.95 22.28 18.89
N THR A 33 -20.72 21.97 19.32
CA THR A 33 -19.77 22.98 19.82
C THR A 33 -18.54 23.11 18.93
N GLY A 34 -17.94 24.30 18.89
CA GLY A 34 -16.63 24.52 18.28
C GLY A 34 -16.56 24.40 16.76
N CYS A 35 -17.69 24.49 16.05
CA CYS A 35 -17.75 24.48 14.58
C CYS A 35 -18.55 25.66 14.06
N LYS A 36 -17.89 26.61 13.37
CA LYS A 36 -18.53 27.85 12.89
C LYS A 36 -19.53 27.60 11.74
N GLY A 37 -19.23 26.67 10.82
CA GLY A 37 -20.13 26.35 9.70
C GLY A 37 -21.23 25.34 10.04
N GLY A 38 -21.32 24.92 11.30
CA GLY A 38 -22.30 23.94 11.76
C GLY A 38 -21.84 22.48 11.58
N TRP A 39 -22.36 21.62 12.44
CA TRP A 39 -22.12 20.19 12.37
C TRP A 39 -23.16 19.52 11.47
N TYR A 40 -22.76 18.57 10.65
CA TYR A 40 -23.68 17.76 9.86
C TYR A 40 -23.51 16.31 10.23
N GLN A 41 -24.62 15.61 10.46
CA GLN A 41 -24.62 14.15 10.57
C GLN A 41 -24.31 13.57 9.19
N LEU A 42 -23.45 12.56 9.13
CA LEU A 42 -23.08 11.86 7.90
C LEU A 42 -23.69 10.47 7.88
N GLU A 43 -23.97 9.96 6.67
CA GLU A 43 -24.29 8.55 6.47
C GLU A 43 -23.01 7.71 6.27
N PRO A 44 -22.98 6.46 6.77
CA PRO A 44 -23.98 5.83 7.63
C PRO A 44 -23.87 6.26 9.11
N GLN A 45 -22.81 7.00 9.49
CA GLN A 45 -22.57 7.36 10.88
C GLN A 45 -21.66 8.58 11.06
N GLY A 46 -21.77 9.17 12.24
CA GLY A 46 -20.87 10.22 12.71
C GLY A 46 -21.24 11.62 12.23
N TYR A 47 -20.37 12.57 12.55
CA TYR A 47 -20.58 13.99 12.34
C TYR A 47 -19.32 14.63 11.74
N ALA A 48 -19.50 15.54 10.79
CA ALA A 48 -18.44 16.38 10.26
C ALA A 48 -18.76 17.86 10.51
N CYS A 49 -17.73 18.61 10.88
CA CYS A 49 -17.80 20.06 10.95
C CYS A 49 -17.64 20.64 9.54
N LEU A 50 -18.50 21.59 9.17
CA LEU A 50 -18.25 22.42 7.99
C LEU A 50 -17.26 23.54 8.38
N ASP A 51 -15.99 23.32 8.07
CA ASP A 51 -14.89 24.26 8.28
C ASP A 51 -14.16 24.52 6.95
N ALA A 52 -12.91 25.02 7.02
CA ALA A 52 -12.11 25.33 5.82
C ALA A 52 -11.83 24.12 4.92
N ASP A 53 -11.97 22.90 5.44
CA ASP A 53 -11.69 21.66 4.70
C ASP A 53 -12.96 21.04 4.07
N GLY A 54 -14.11 21.72 4.18
CA GLY A 54 -15.41 21.24 3.68
C GLY A 54 -16.19 22.30 2.90
N THR A 55 -17.05 21.86 1.99
CA THR A 55 -17.96 22.75 1.25
C THR A 55 -19.29 22.05 0.99
N LEU A 56 -20.37 22.84 0.93
CA LEU A 56 -21.69 22.39 0.48
C LEU A 56 -21.90 22.67 -1.02
N ASP A 57 -21.05 23.48 -1.62
CA ASP A 57 -21.10 23.79 -3.06
C ASP A 57 -20.50 22.64 -3.87
N ARG A 58 -21.35 21.93 -4.61
CA ARG A 58 -20.94 20.84 -5.51
C ARG A 58 -20.11 21.33 -6.69
N ASN A 59 -20.16 22.62 -7.02
CA ASN A 59 -19.42 23.21 -8.12
C ASN A 59 -18.09 23.83 -7.69
N HIS A 60 -17.72 23.71 -6.40
CA HIS A 60 -16.50 24.28 -5.88
C HIS A 60 -15.28 23.82 -6.71
N PRO A 61 -14.40 24.74 -7.17
CA PRO A 61 -13.31 24.43 -8.09
C PRO A 61 -12.40 23.27 -7.65
N ILE A 62 -12.03 23.24 -6.36
CA ILE A 62 -11.19 22.19 -5.78
C ILE A 62 -11.91 20.83 -5.79
N LEU A 63 -13.21 20.80 -5.49
CA LEU A 63 -14.00 19.57 -5.50
C LEU A 63 -14.09 18.99 -6.92
N ARG A 64 -14.31 19.87 -7.91
CA ARG A 64 -14.34 19.48 -9.33
C ARG A 64 -12.97 19.02 -9.83
N ALA A 65 -11.88 19.62 -9.37
CA ALA A 65 -10.52 19.23 -9.73
C ALA A 65 -10.10 17.90 -9.07
N ALA A 66 -10.48 17.68 -7.80
CA ALA A 66 -10.17 16.47 -7.03
C ALA A 66 -11.20 15.33 -7.21
N ASN A 67 -11.88 15.26 -8.34
CA ASN A 67 -13.00 14.33 -8.53
C ASN A 67 -12.57 12.86 -8.67
N ARG A 68 -11.28 12.59 -8.90
CA ARG A 68 -10.77 11.24 -9.06
C ARG A 68 -10.49 10.62 -7.68
N ARG A 69 -11.23 9.56 -7.37
CA ARG A 69 -11.20 8.84 -6.10
C ARG A 69 -10.36 7.57 -6.20
N PRO A 70 -9.86 7.03 -5.06
CA PRO A 70 -9.17 5.74 -5.08
C PRO A 70 -10.12 4.66 -5.59
N GLU A 71 -9.62 3.78 -6.45
CA GLU A 71 -10.36 2.64 -6.98
C GLU A 71 -10.38 1.53 -5.92
N LEU A 72 -11.42 1.52 -5.09
CA LEU A 72 -11.50 0.63 -3.92
C LEU A 72 -11.60 -0.86 -4.26
N GLU A 73 -11.95 -1.18 -5.50
CA GLU A 73 -12.07 -2.55 -6.01
C GLU A 73 -10.77 -3.08 -6.62
N LYS A 74 -9.68 -2.29 -6.58
CA LYS A 74 -8.41 -2.64 -7.20
C LYS A 74 -7.29 -2.81 -6.15
N PRO A 75 -6.40 -3.81 -6.30
CA PRO A 75 -5.19 -3.94 -5.49
C PRO A 75 -4.32 -2.68 -5.44
N MET A 76 -4.22 -1.95 -6.55
CA MET A 76 -3.55 -0.65 -6.64
C MET A 76 -4.62 0.43 -6.89
N PRO A 77 -5.01 1.22 -5.87
CA PRO A 77 -6.15 2.14 -5.93
C PRO A 77 -5.90 3.41 -6.77
N TYR A 78 -4.67 3.63 -7.21
CA TYR A 78 -4.23 4.72 -8.08
C TYR A 78 -3.21 4.20 -9.08
N ALA A 79 -2.78 5.04 -10.02
CA ALA A 79 -1.53 4.82 -10.73
C ALA A 79 -0.34 5.17 -9.83
N TYR A 80 0.73 4.37 -9.87
CA TYR A 80 1.91 4.54 -9.03
C TYR A 80 3.18 4.69 -9.86
N GLY A 81 4.18 5.36 -9.31
CA GLY A 81 5.50 5.43 -9.94
C GLY A 81 6.61 5.87 -8.99
N PHE A 82 7.85 5.66 -9.43
CA PHE A 82 9.07 6.04 -8.72
C PHE A 82 9.80 7.17 -9.40
N VAL A 83 10.18 8.16 -8.61
CA VAL A 83 11.02 9.26 -9.06
C VAL A 83 12.41 8.75 -9.44
N ARG A 84 12.85 8.99 -10.68
CA ARG A 84 14.16 8.55 -11.21
C ARG A 84 15.18 9.67 -11.37
N ALA A 85 14.71 10.91 -11.45
CA ALA A 85 15.50 12.13 -11.47
C ALA A 85 14.86 13.18 -10.55
N VAL A 86 15.58 14.23 -10.14
CA VAL A 86 15.03 15.29 -9.27
C VAL A 86 13.77 15.88 -9.91
N LEU A 87 12.63 15.69 -9.26
CA LEU A 87 11.31 15.95 -9.85
C LEU A 87 10.71 17.23 -9.26
N PRO A 88 10.53 18.31 -10.04
CA PRO A 88 9.73 19.45 -9.60
C PRO A 88 8.24 19.08 -9.54
N LEU A 89 7.52 19.64 -8.57
CA LEU A 89 6.07 19.52 -8.43
C LEU A 89 5.41 20.87 -8.70
N TYR A 90 4.97 21.07 -9.95
CA TYR A 90 4.41 22.34 -10.40
C TYR A 90 2.98 22.55 -9.91
N LEU A 91 2.60 23.82 -9.72
CA LEU A 91 1.24 24.20 -9.32
C LEU A 91 0.32 24.50 -10.51
N ARG A 92 0.89 24.66 -11.70
CA ARG A 92 0.20 24.82 -12.98
C ARG A 92 1.08 24.30 -14.12
N VAL A 93 0.54 24.25 -15.33
CA VAL A 93 1.34 23.96 -16.53
C VAL A 93 2.46 25.00 -16.63
N PRO A 94 3.74 24.58 -16.58
CA PRO A 94 4.87 25.50 -16.63
C PRO A 94 5.23 25.82 -18.08
N THR A 95 5.66 27.06 -18.34
CA THR A 95 6.24 27.44 -19.63
C THR A 95 7.61 26.81 -19.83
N GLU A 96 8.09 26.74 -21.07
CA GLU A 96 9.45 26.33 -21.40
C GLU A 96 10.51 27.07 -20.56
N LYS A 97 10.41 28.41 -20.50
CA LYS A 97 11.34 29.25 -19.73
C LYS A 97 11.36 28.86 -18.25
N GLU A 98 10.19 28.70 -17.63
CA GLU A 98 10.09 28.32 -16.22
C GLU A 98 10.67 26.93 -15.95
N GLN A 99 10.53 26.00 -16.91
CA GLN A 99 11.10 24.66 -16.79
C GLN A 99 12.64 24.73 -16.82
N PHE A 100 13.24 25.46 -17.75
CA PHE A 100 14.70 25.64 -17.80
C PHE A 100 15.26 26.39 -16.58
N GLU A 101 14.53 27.38 -16.06
CA GLU A 101 14.94 28.10 -14.85
C GLU A 101 14.82 27.24 -13.59
N SER A 102 13.86 26.30 -13.54
CA SER A 102 13.60 25.49 -12.35
C SER A 102 14.30 24.13 -12.35
N GLU A 103 14.56 23.52 -13.50
CA GLU A 103 15.10 22.17 -13.63
C GLU A 103 16.58 22.18 -14.02
N PHE A 104 17.43 21.69 -13.12
CA PHE A 104 18.86 21.53 -13.38
C PHE A 104 19.11 20.53 -14.53
N GLN A 105 19.96 20.91 -15.49
CA GLN A 105 20.34 20.09 -16.65
C GLN A 105 19.15 19.52 -17.42
N LEU A 106 18.10 20.33 -17.60
CA LEU A 106 16.88 19.87 -18.27
C LEU A 106 17.14 19.47 -19.71
N LYS A 107 17.99 20.20 -20.45
CA LYS A 107 18.28 19.92 -21.86
C LYS A 107 18.88 18.52 -22.01
N GLU A 108 19.93 18.23 -21.25
CA GLU A 108 20.61 16.94 -21.24
C GLU A 108 19.67 15.82 -20.78
N HIS A 109 18.81 16.09 -19.80
CA HIS A 109 17.79 15.13 -19.35
C HIS A 109 16.79 14.79 -20.47
N LEU A 110 16.34 15.78 -21.24
CA LEU A 110 15.40 15.55 -22.34
C LEU A 110 16.05 14.82 -23.52
N GLU A 111 17.31 15.14 -23.86
CA GLU A 111 18.08 14.40 -24.87
C GLU A 111 18.30 12.92 -24.46
N TRP A 112 18.61 12.68 -23.18
CA TRP A 112 18.68 11.33 -22.63
C TRP A 112 17.30 10.63 -22.63
N TRP A 113 16.24 11.38 -22.32
CA TRP A 113 14.88 10.83 -22.30
C TRP A 113 14.45 10.31 -23.67
N GLU A 114 14.72 11.09 -24.73
CA GLU A 114 14.40 10.72 -26.10
C GLU A 114 15.19 9.51 -26.59
N SER A 115 16.48 9.41 -26.24
CA SER A 115 17.34 8.29 -26.67
C SER A 115 17.12 6.99 -25.87
N GLU A 116 16.94 7.09 -24.55
CA GLU A 116 16.94 5.95 -23.64
C GLU A 116 15.73 5.89 -22.69
N GLY A 117 15.32 7.05 -22.14
CA GLY A 117 14.26 7.10 -21.13
C GLY A 117 12.92 6.53 -21.59
N LYS A 118 12.52 6.81 -22.83
CA LYS A 118 11.31 6.22 -23.44
C LYS A 118 11.34 4.70 -23.45
N LYS A 119 12.48 4.08 -23.78
CA LYS A 119 12.63 2.61 -23.80
C LYS A 119 12.48 2.02 -22.40
N ILE A 120 13.05 2.68 -21.39
CA ILE A 120 12.99 2.25 -19.98
C ILE A 120 11.54 2.28 -19.46
N ASN A 121 10.76 3.26 -19.90
CA ASN A 121 9.36 3.41 -19.53
C ASN A 121 8.38 2.76 -20.52
N ALA A 122 8.86 2.17 -21.63
CA ALA A 122 8.02 1.64 -22.71
C ALA A 122 7.20 0.42 -22.28
N ALA A 123 7.70 -0.36 -21.32
CA ALA A 123 7.00 -1.53 -20.78
C ALA A 123 6.70 -1.33 -19.30
N LEU A 124 5.41 -1.35 -18.97
CA LEU A 124 4.93 -1.61 -17.62
C LEU A 124 4.67 -3.13 -17.56
N PRO A 125 5.45 -3.91 -16.78
CA PRO A 125 5.23 -5.34 -16.67
C PRO A 125 3.85 -5.64 -16.06
N LEU A 126 3.44 -6.91 -16.16
CA LEU A 126 2.24 -7.36 -15.46
C LEU A 126 2.36 -7.06 -13.95
N GLY A 127 1.29 -6.58 -13.36
CA GLY A 127 1.25 -6.19 -11.96
C GLY A 127 -0.05 -6.52 -11.25
N SER A 128 -0.22 -5.95 -10.06
CA SER A 128 -1.25 -6.38 -9.11
C SER A 128 -2.68 -6.22 -9.64
N ASN A 129 -2.93 -5.18 -10.45
CA ASN A 129 -4.25 -4.96 -11.06
C ASN A 129 -4.55 -5.86 -12.27
N ASP A 130 -3.59 -6.68 -12.70
CA ASP A 130 -3.79 -7.67 -13.77
C ASP A 130 -4.32 -9.01 -13.24
N VAL A 131 -4.23 -9.23 -11.92
CA VAL A 131 -4.82 -10.38 -11.24
C VAL A 131 -6.28 -10.06 -10.95
N PHE A 132 -7.19 -10.90 -11.44
CA PHE A 132 -8.61 -10.77 -11.11
C PHE A 132 -8.81 -11.05 -9.61
N ILE A 133 -9.57 -10.18 -8.95
CA ILE A 133 -10.04 -10.40 -7.58
C ILE A 133 -11.57 -10.33 -7.52
N ASP A 134 -12.18 -11.14 -6.65
CA ASP A 134 -13.63 -11.07 -6.40
C ASP A 134 -14.00 -9.90 -5.47
N SER A 135 -15.30 -9.78 -5.13
CA SER A 135 -15.80 -8.71 -4.25
C SER A 135 -15.24 -8.75 -2.82
N MET A 136 -14.67 -9.89 -2.40
CA MET A 136 -14.01 -10.08 -1.11
C MET A 136 -12.47 -10.00 -1.25
N GLY A 137 -11.96 -9.60 -2.41
CA GLY A 137 -10.54 -9.55 -2.70
C GLY A 137 -9.88 -10.92 -2.83
N VAL A 138 -10.63 -12.02 -3.01
CA VAL A 138 -10.03 -13.34 -3.28
C VAL A 138 -9.44 -13.31 -4.70
N PRO A 139 -8.14 -13.60 -4.89
CA PRO A 139 -7.56 -13.72 -6.23
C PRO A 139 -8.04 -14.98 -6.96
N ASP A 140 -8.26 -14.86 -8.27
CA ASP A 140 -8.62 -15.96 -9.17
C ASP A 140 -7.86 -15.86 -10.50
N ASP A 141 -6.78 -16.64 -10.60
CA ASP A 141 -5.91 -16.72 -11.77
C ASP A 141 -6.57 -17.34 -13.01
N THR A 142 -7.74 -17.95 -12.87
CA THR A 142 -8.46 -18.54 -14.02
C THR A 142 -9.23 -17.49 -14.83
N ARG A 143 -9.43 -16.31 -14.24
CA ARG A 143 -10.15 -15.20 -14.85
C ARG A 143 -9.19 -14.13 -15.34
N ARG A 144 -9.62 -13.40 -16.37
CA ARG A 144 -8.86 -12.31 -16.97
C ARG A 144 -9.50 -10.96 -16.66
N VAL A 145 -8.66 -9.95 -16.48
CA VAL A 145 -9.09 -8.54 -16.47
C VAL A 145 -9.27 -8.03 -17.89
N ALA A 146 -10.00 -6.92 -18.04
CA ALA A 146 -10.36 -6.38 -19.36
C ALA A 146 -9.17 -5.78 -20.13
N LYS A 147 -8.18 -5.22 -19.42
CA LYS A 147 -7.01 -4.57 -19.99
C LYS A 147 -5.81 -4.78 -19.08
N LEU A 148 -4.70 -5.26 -19.63
CA LEU A 148 -3.48 -5.56 -18.88
C LEU A 148 -2.58 -4.33 -18.73
N SER A 149 -1.74 -4.32 -17.70
CA SER A 149 -0.75 -3.27 -17.45
C SER A 149 0.22 -3.09 -18.64
N THR A 150 0.52 -4.18 -19.35
CA THR A 150 1.35 -4.18 -20.58
C THR A 150 0.69 -3.50 -21.77
N GLU A 151 -0.63 -3.31 -21.74
CA GLU A 151 -1.44 -2.72 -22.81
C GLU A 151 -1.80 -1.25 -22.55
N LEU A 152 -1.42 -0.71 -21.38
CA LEU A 152 -1.69 0.68 -21.02
C LEU A 152 -0.85 1.64 -21.88
N GLY A 153 -1.49 2.67 -22.42
CA GLY A 153 -0.81 3.78 -23.08
C GLY A 153 -0.07 4.70 -22.09
N ASP A 154 0.74 5.61 -22.62
CA ASP A 154 1.59 6.50 -21.80
C ASP A 154 0.79 7.33 -20.80
N GLY A 155 -0.40 7.80 -21.18
CA GLY A 155 -1.24 8.58 -20.28
C GLY A 155 -1.86 7.76 -19.15
N GLU A 156 -2.29 6.54 -19.49
CA GLU A 156 -2.99 5.63 -18.56
C GLU A 156 -2.08 5.12 -17.45
N ARG A 157 -0.79 4.88 -17.75
CA ARG A 157 0.23 4.49 -16.76
C ARG A 157 0.42 5.51 -15.64
N PHE A 158 -0.03 6.74 -15.86
CA PHE A 158 0.02 7.84 -14.90
C PHE A 158 -1.38 8.34 -14.52
N GLY A 159 -2.41 7.50 -14.62
CA GLY A 159 -3.76 7.77 -14.14
C GLY A 159 -4.65 8.54 -15.12
N GLY A 160 -4.19 8.82 -16.35
CA GLY A 160 -5.03 9.31 -17.44
C GLY A 160 -6.04 8.25 -17.92
N LYS A 161 -7.05 8.67 -18.67
CA LYS A 161 -8.01 7.78 -19.33
C LYS A 161 -7.50 7.29 -20.68
N THR A 162 -6.72 8.12 -21.37
CA THR A 162 -6.12 7.84 -22.67
C THR A 162 -4.71 8.40 -22.71
N SER A 163 -3.98 8.15 -23.80
CA SER A 163 -2.69 8.81 -24.04
C SER A 163 -2.86 10.31 -24.29
N ASP A 164 -3.97 10.77 -24.85
CA ASP A 164 -4.12 12.14 -25.34
C ASP A 164 -5.20 12.92 -24.60
N ASP A 165 -5.37 12.61 -23.31
CA ASP A 165 -6.26 13.35 -22.41
C ASP A 165 -5.96 14.86 -22.48
N PRO A 166 -6.98 15.72 -22.63
CA PRO A 166 -6.77 17.16 -22.72
C PRO A 166 -6.25 17.74 -21.41
N ILE A 167 -5.61 18.91 -21.48
CA ILE A 167 -5.25 19.70 -20.30
C ILE A 167 -6.55 19.95 -19.50
N PRO A 168 -6.60 19.64 -18.19
CA PRO A 168 -7.78 19.89 -17.38
C PRO A 168 -8.21 21.36 -17.37
N TRP A 169 -9.52 21.63 -17.35
CA TRP A 169 -10.12 22.98 -17.36
C TRP A 169 -9.55 23.96 -16.32
N TRP A 170 -9.07 23.43 -15.18
CA TRP A 170 -8.50 24.19 -14.07
C TRP A 170 -7.00 24.50 -14.24
N LEU A 171 -6.41 24.02 -15.33
CA LEU A 171 -5.02 24.22 -15.77
C LEU A 171 -4.92 24.92 -17.14
N GLU A 172 -5.99 24.86 -17.94
CA GLU A 172 -6.07 25.55 -19.23
C GLU A 172 -5.78 27.05 -19.12
N GLY A 173 -5.05 27.59 -20.10
CA GLY A 173 -4.73 29.02 -20.16
C GLY A 173 -3.90 29.54 -18.98
N GLY A 174 -3.12 28.67 -18.32
CA GLY A 174 -2.28 29.05 -17.18
C GLY A 174 -3.02 29.14 -15.84
N ARG A 175 -4.27 28.66 -15.78
CA ARG A 175 -5.05 28.57 -14.55
C ARG A 175 -4.36 27.69 -13.51
N LYS A 176 -4.69 27.94 -12.25
CA LYS A 176 -4.32 27.11 -11.10
C LYS A 176 -5.42 27.15 -10.06
N ILE A 177 -5.44 26.12 -9.22
CA ILE A 177 -6.19 26.12 -7.97
C ILE A 177 -5.25 26.49 -6.80
N PRO A 178 -5.79 26.89 -5.63
CA PRO A 178 -4.99 27.10 -4.43
C PRO A 178 -4.12 25.87 -4.13
N ASN A 179 -2.91 26.12 -3.60
CA ASN A 179 -2.03 25.03 -3.18
C ASN A 179 -2.62 24.37 -1.91
N ILE A 180 -3.10 23.16 -2.09
CA ILE A 180 -3.71 22.32 -1.05
C ILE A 180 -2.70 21.37 -0.39
N ALA A 181 -1.45 21.35 -0.85
CA ALA A 181 -0.41 20.57 -0.21
C ALA A 181 -0.03 21.18 1.15
N LYS A 182 0.47 20.35 2.08
CA LYS A 182 0.94 20.83 3.39
C LYS A 182 2.08 21.85 3.28
N PHE A 183 2.91 21.72 2.25
CA PHE A 183 4.01 22.64 2.01
C PHE A 183 3.50 23.90 1.32
N GLN A 184 3.54 25.03 2.03
CA GLN A 184 3.05 26.32 1.56
C GLN A 184 4.16 27.07 0.82
N VAL A 185 3.79 27.76 -0.26
CA VAL A 185 4.70 28.59 -1.06
C VAL A 185 4.09 29.95 -1.34
N PRO A 186 4.90 30.99 -1.61
CA PRO A 186 4.39 32.29 -2.04
C PRO A 186 3.53 32.18 -3.30
N GLU A 187 2.57 33.08 -3.49
CA GLU A 187 1.63 33.02 -4.62
C GLU A 187 2.30 33.07 -6.01
N TYR A 188 3.47 33.70 -6.10
CA TYR A 188 4.26 33.79 -7.33
C TYR A 188 5.01 32.49 -7.68
N ALA A 189 5.07 31.51 -6.77
CA ALA A 189 5.81 30.29 -7.00
C ALA A 189 5.17 29.44 -8.11
N VAL A 190 6.01 28.93 -9.01
CA VAL A 190 5.60 28.09 -10.14
C VAL A 190 5.57 26.60 -9.75
N PHE A 191 6.42 26.19 -8.81
CA PHE A 191 6.41 24.86 -8.20
C PHE A 191 6.41 24.96 -6.67
N ALA A 192 5.73 24.00 -6.04
CA ALA A 192 5.59 23.97 -4.59
C ALA A 192 6.79 23.29 -3.91
N ASP A 193 7.33 22.24 -4.50
CA ASP A 193 8.38 21.42 -3.88
C ASP A 193 9.12 20.57 -4.93
N ARG A 194 10.14 19.84 -4.51
CA ARG A 194 10.82 18.81 -5.31
C ARG A 194 10.73 17.45 -4.64
N ALA A 195 10.23 16.45 -5.35
CA ALA A 195 10.30 15.07 -4.89
C ALA A 195 11.73 14.51 -5.08
N ARG A 196 12.21 13.82 -4.05
CA ARG A 196 13.54 13.18 -4.07
C ARG A 196 13.52 11.96 -4.97
N ARG A 197 14.67 11.64 -5.56
CA ARG A 197 14.88 10.36 -6.27
C ARG A 197 14.53 9.18 -5.35
N PHE A 198 13.94 8.15 -5.95
CA PHE A 198 13.40 6.96 -5.28
C PHE A 198 12.19 7.17 -4.37
N SER A 199 11.60 8.37 -4.36
CA SER A 199 10.28 8.56 -3.73
C SER A 199 9.21 7.88 -4.57
N GLY A 200 8.25 7.26 -3.88
CA GLY A 200 7.02 6.74 -4.49
C GLY A 200 5.96 7.84 -4.57
N LEU A 201 5.30 7.97 -5.73
CA LEU A 201 4.22 8.92 -5.97
C LEU A 201 2.99 8.19 -6.51
N THR A 202 1.82 8.80 -6.31
CA THR A 202 0.55 8.37 -6.90
C THR A 202 0.00 9.43 -7.84
N PHE A 203 -0.65 8.98 -8.89
CA PHE A 203 -1.20 9.82 -9.94
C PHE A 203 -2.68 9.57 -10.15
N VAL A 204 -3.42 10.66 -10.38
CA VAL A 204 -4.88 10.67 -10.57
C VAL A 204 -5.30 11.12 -11.97
N GLY A 205 -4.32 11.44 -12.82
CA GLY A 205 -4.52 11.94 -14.18
C GLY A 205 -3.19 12.22 -14.84
N SER A 206 -3.16 12.28 -16.17
CA SER A 206 -2.01 12.82 -16.90
C SER A 206 -2.44 13.37 -18.25
N PHE A 207 -1.67 14.30 -18.80
CA PHE A 207 -1.96 14.93 -20.09
C PHE A 207 -0.64 15.37 -20.78
N PRO A 208 -0.56 15.32 -22.12
CA PRO A 208 0.52 15.94 -22.87
C PRO A 208 0.31 17.46 -22.99
N THR A 209 1.39 18.20 -23.22
CA THR A 209 1.35 19.66 -23.47
C THR A 209 1.81 20.02 -24.88
N GLY A 210 1.62 21.28 -25.27
CA GLY A 210 2.10 21.83 -26.53
C GLY A 210 3.58 22.28 -26.50
N PRO A 211 4.04 22.91 -27.60
CA PRO A 211 5.42 23.41 -27.73
C PRO A 211 5.81 24.41 -26.64
N GLU A 212 4.85 25.22 -26.18
CA GLU A 212 5.03 26.21 -25.11
C GLU A 212 5.46 25.61 -23.76
N SER A 213 5.32 24.28 -23.62
CA SER A 213 5.73 23.50 -22.45
C SER A 213 6.55 22.28 -22.86
N LEU A 214 7.36 22.42 -23.92
CA LEU A 214 8.34 21.43 -24.39
C LEU A 214 7.74 20.09 -24.85
N HIS A 215 6.47 20.05 -25.25
CA HIS A 215 5.76 18.82 -25.62
C HIS A 215 5.83 17.71 -24.55
N ARG A 216 5.96 18.09 -23.27
CA ARG A 216 6.11 17.12 -22.18
C ARG A 216 4.75 16.62 -21.69
N ARG A 217 4.75 15.42 -21.11
CA ARG A 217 3.61 14.92 -20.35
C ARG A 217 3.78 15.23 -18.88
N PHE A 218 2.70 15.70 -18.26
CA PHE A 218 2.61 15.89 -16.82
C PHE A 218 1.58 14.94 -16.24
N ALA A 219 1.96 14.26 -15.17
CA ALA A 219 1.06 13.51 -14.31
C ALA A 219 0.57 14.41 -13.17
N ILE A 220 -0.68 14.24 -12.77
CA ILE A 220 -1.34 14.96 -11.69
C ILE A 220 -1.22 14.09 -10.45
N THR A 221 -0.52 14.57 -9.42
CA THR A 221 -0.45 13.90 -8.12
C THR A 221 -1.80 13.98 -7.40
N GLU A 222 -2.01 13.15 -6.38
CA GLU A 222 -3.28 13.17 -5.64
C GLU A 222 -3.56 14.51 -4.95
N ASP A 223 -2.52 15.25 -4.55
CA ASP A 223 -2.63 16.61 -4.04
C ASP A 223 -2.61 17.69 -5.13
N LEU A 224 -2.93 17.30 -6.37
CA LEU A 224 -3.19 18.16 -7.54
C LEU A 224 -1.99 18.98 -8.04
N ARG A 225 -0.77 18.52 -7.75
CA ARG A 225 0.47 19.09 -8.32
C ARG A 225 0.87 18.32 -9.57
N LEU A 226 1.68 18.94 -10.42
CA LEU A 226 2.10 18.37 -11.69
C LEU A 226 3.52 17.85 -11.62
N ALA A 227 3.69 16.58 -11.98
CA ALA A 227 4.95 15.87 -12.04
C ALA A 227 5.28 15.54 -13.51
N PRO A 228 6.42 16.01 -14.08
CA PRO A 228 6.79 15.61 -15.42
C PRO A 228 7.10 14.11 -15.49
N THR A 229 6.42 13.38 -16.39
CA THR A 229 6.53 11.92 -16.47
C THR A 229 7.90 11.45 -16.96
N THR A 230 8.65 12.31 -17.65
CA THR A 230 10.04 12.04 -18.09
C THR A 230 11.00 11.79 -16.94
N LYS A 231 10.58 12.03 -15.70
CA LYS A 231 11.36 11.84 -14.46
C LYS A 231 10.81 10.75 -13.55
N VAL A 232 9.75 10.07 -13.95
CA VAL A 232 9.06 9.05 -13.15
C VAL A 232 9.00 7.74 -13.92
N LYS A 233 9.34 6.62 -13.28
CA LYS A 233 9.09 5.28 -13.81
C LYS A 233 7.75 4.78 -13.27
N PRO A 234 6.77 4.40 -14.10
CA PRO A 234 5.51 3.82 -13.62
C PRO A 234 5.75 2.44 -12.97
N ASP A 235 4.86 2.04 -12.06
CA ASP A 235 4.97 0.79 -11.31
C ASP A 235 3.57 0.17 -11.11
N ALA A 236 3.44 -1.12 -11.41
CA ALA A 236 2.18 -1.87 -11.34
C ALA A 236 2.10 -2.79 -10.10
N GLY A 237 3.16 -2.85 -9.30
CA GLY A 237 3.28 -3.79 -8.19
C GLY A 237 3.45 -5.25 -8.64
N PRO A 238 3.72 -6.17 -7.69
CA PRO A 238 3.89 -7.59 -7.97
C PRO A 238 2.55 -8.33 -8.20
N THR A 239 2.57 -9.38 -9.01
CA THR A 239 1.41 -10.25 -9.28
C THR A 239 1.24 -11.37 -8.25
N PHE A 240 2.25 -11.63 -7.42
CA PHE A 240 2.14 -12.66 -6.38
C PHE A 240 1.03 -12.30 -5.39
N HIS A 241 0.35 -13.35 -4.94
CA HIS A 241 -0.72 -13.30 -3.96
C HIS A 241 -0.77 -14.63 -3.21
N GLY A 242 -1.38 -14.59 -2.03
CA GLY A 242 -1.66 -15.76 -1.22
C GLY A 242 -2.76 -16.64 -1.79
N VAL A 243 -3.23 -17.57 -0.97
CA VAL A 243 -4.23 -18.54 -1.40
C VAL A 243 -5.28 -18.80 -0.34
N VAL A 244 -6.49 -19.14 -0.80
CA VAL A 244 -7.55 -19.68 0.07
C VAL A 244 -7.07 -20.98 0.69
N VAL A 245 -7.37 -21.13 1.99
CA VAL A 245 -7.17 -22.36 2.75
C VAL A 245 -8.54 -23.04 2.88
N ASP A 246 -8.66 -24.23 2.32
CA ASP A 246 -9.91 -24.98 2.25
C ASP A 246 -9.64 -26.50 2.22
N ALA A 247 -10.66 -27.31 1.96
CA ALA A 247 -10.50 -28.76 1.86
C ALA A 247 -9.60 -29.22 0.71
N LYS A 248 -9.41 -28.41 -0.35
CA LYS A 248 -8.52 -28.71 -1.47
C LYS A 248 -7.07 -28.34 -1.16
N ARG A 249 -6.86 -27.38 -0.26
CA ARG A 249 -5.54 -26.96 0.23
C ARG A 249 -5.55 -26.81 1.76
N PRO A 250 -5.58 -27.92 2.51
CA PRO A 250 -5.56 -27.88 3.96
C PRO A 250 -4.16 -27.55 4.50
N LEU A 251 -4.09 -26.98 5.71
CA LEU A 251 -2.81 -26.85 6.42
C LEU A 251 -2.29 -28.23 6.87
N PRO A 252 -0.96 -28.44 6.96
CA PRO A 252 0.09 -27.50 6.60
C PRO A 252 0.47 -27.58 5.12
N PHE A 253 0.84 -26.45 4.52
CA PHE A 253 1.50 -26.39 3.22
C PHE A 253 2.62 -25.35 3.25
N ALA A 254 3.45 -25.29 2.22
CA ALA A 254 4.53 -24.31 2.16
C ALA A 254 4.68 -23.68 0.79
N TRP A 255 5.17 -22.44 0.74
CA TRP A 255 5.70 -21.86 -0.49
C TRP A 255 7.18 -22.10 -0.58
N VAL A 256 7.65 -22.35 -1.80
CA VAL A 256 9.08 -22.35 -2.11
C VAL A 256 9.58 -20.92 -2.20
N LYS A 257 10.45 -20.50 -1.26
CA LYS A 257 10.96 -19.12 -1.18
C LYS A 257 12.37 -18.94 -1.75
N SER A 258 13.02 -20.02 -2.17
CA SER A 258 14.37 -20.01 -2.74
C SER A 258 14.33 -20.39 -4.21
N ARG A 259 14.97 -19.60 -5.08
CA ARG A 259 15.11 -19.91 -6.52
C ARG A 259 16.07 -21.09 -6.79
N ASP A 260 16.83 -21.49 -5.77
CA ASP A 260 17.73 -22.65 -5.80
C ASP A 260 17.16 -23.86 -5.05
N ALA A 261 15.89 -23.81 -4.66
CA ALA A 261 15.22 -24.90 -3.97
C ALA A 261 15.25 -26.17 -4.81
N LYS A 262 15.60 -27.29 -4.16
CA LYS A 262 15.62 -28.61 -4.76
C LYS A 262 14.61 -29.50 -4.05
N ARG A 263 14.13 -30.50 -4.77
CA ARG A 263 13.38 -31.62 -4.21
C ARG A 263 14.35 -32.75 -3.90
N TYR A 264 14.05 -33.54 -2.88
CA TYR A 264 14.91 -34.59 -2.38
C TYR A 264 14.15 -35.92 -2.28
N ARG A 265 14.86 -37.02 -2.44
CA ARG A 265 14.46 -38.35 -2.01
C ARG A 265 15.31 -38.71 -0.79
N ILE A 266 14.67 -39.26 0.25
CA ILE A 266 15.35 -39.68 1.46
C ILE A 266 15.06 -41.15 1.69
N ASP A 267 16.12 -41.97 1.65
CA ASP A 267 16.08 -43.41 1.86
C ASP A 267 16.95 -43.73 3.09
N GLY A 268 16.34 -43.83 4.28
CA GLY A 268 17.07 -43.93 5.55
C GLY A 268 17.88 -42.67 5.84
N THR A 269 19.21 -42.76 5.83
CA THR A 269 20.13 -41.61 6.00
C THR A 269 20.60 -41.02 4.67
N ASN A 270 20.33 -41.69 3.54
CA ASN A 270 20.81 -41.27 2.23
C ASN A 270 19.88 -40.21 1.62
N VAL A 271 20.40 -39.00 1.43
CA VAL A 271 19.67 -37.87 0.86
C VAL A 271 20.13 -37.60 -0.57
N ARG A 272 19.23 -37.74 -1.55
CA ARG A 272 19.52 -37.49 -2.97
C ARG A 272 18.66 -36.37 -3.52
N ALA A 273 19.28 -35.36 -4.11
CA ALA A 273 18.55 -34.28 -4.78
C ALA A 273 18.07 -34.72 -6.18
N TYR A 274 16.85 -34.36 -6.55
CA TYR A 274 16.38 -34.45 -7.92
C TYR A 274 17.06 -33.41 -8.81
N LYS A 275 17.20 -33.70 -10.11
CA LYS A 275 17.72 -32.75 -11.11
C LYS A 275 16.78 -31.56 -11.30
N GLN A 276 15.47 -31.83 -11.37
CA GLN A 276 14.46 -30.79 -11.48
C GLN A 276 14.33 -30.05 -10.15
N ARG A 277 14.46 -28.72 -10.21
CA ARG A 277 14.30 -27.82 -9.08
C ARG A 277 12.82 -27.69 -8.69
N ALA A 278 12.61 -27.13 -7.51
CA ALA A 278 11.32 -26.62 -7.10
C ALA A 278 11.14 -25.22 -7.71
N GLU A 279 9.94 -24.91 -8.20
CA GLU A 279 9.66 -23.61 -8.81
C GLU A 279 9.51 -22.53 -7.73
N TYR A 280 10.04 -21.33 -7.98
CA TYR A 280 9.90 -20.24 -7.02
C TYR A 280 8.43 -19.87 -6.84
N ARG A 281 7.98 -19.80 -5.57
CA ARG A 281 6.58 -19.56 -5.14
C ARG A 281 5.60 -20.67 -5.46
N GLU A 282 6.04 -21.83 -5.92
CA GLU A 282 5.14 -22.98 -5.95
C GLU A 282 4.69 -23.35 -4.53
N ILE A 283 3.46 -23.84 -4.44
CA ILE A 283 2.90 -24.37 -3.21
C ILE A 283 3.15 -25.87 -3.17
N VAL A 284 3.69 -26.36 -2.06
CA VAL A 284 3.89 -27.78 -1.77
C VAL A 284 3.07 -28.18 -0.57
N GLN A 285 2.22 -29.20 -0.73
CA GLN A 285 1.38 -29.71 0.34
C GLN A 285 2.19 -30.55 1.33
N LEU A 286 2.08 -30.20 2.62
CA LEU A 286 2.74 -30.80 3.80
C LEU A 286 2.13 -32.15 4.21
N THR A 287 2.89 -33.23 4.41
CA THR A 287 2.36 -34.40 5.18
C THR A 287 2.45 -34.21 6.70
N GLY A 288 3.26 -33.24 7.15
CA GLY A 288 3.62 -33.04 8.55
C GLY A 288 4.82 -33.87 9.01
N LYS A 289 5.29 -34.87 8.24
CA LYS A 289 6.52 -35.59 8.57
C LYS A 289 7.74 -34.73 8.33
N LYS A 290 8.68 -34.78 9.28
CA LYS A 290 9.96 -34.08 9.23
C LYS A 290 11.12 -35.01 9.55
N GLN A 291 12.25 -34.79 8.92
CA GLN A 291 13.49 -35.53 9.17
C GLN A 291 14.67 -34.56 9.30
N PHE A 292 15.48 -34.77 10.33
CA PHE A 292 16.71 -34.03 10.54
C PHE A 292 17.90 -34.93 10.17
N LEU A 293 18.54 -34.64 9.05
CA LEU A 293 19.65 -35.41 8.50
C LEU A 293 20.76 -34.46 8.05
N ASP A 294 22.02 -34.80 8.33
CA ASP A 294 23.19 -34.00 7.97
C ASP A 294 23.06 -32.51 8.35
N LYS A 295 22.62 -32.26 9.60
CA LYS A 295 22.39 -30.92 10.16
C LYS A 295 21.35 -30.08 9.39
N ARG A 296 20.47 -30.72 8.62
CA ARG A 296 19.44 -30.07 7.80
C ARG A 296 18.08 -30.67 8.12
N LEU A 297 17.08 -29.81 8.25
CA LEU A 297 15.70 -30.20 8.43
C LEU A 297 15.00 -30.29 7.07
N TYR A 298 14.32 -31.41 6.84
CA TYR A 298 13.53 -31.69 5.65
C TYR A 298 12.07 -31.95 6.03
N TYR A 299 11.15 -31.59 5.13
CA TYR A 299 9.72 -31.86 5.24
C TYR A 299 9.27 -32.71 4.05
N GLU A 300 8.46 -33.72 4.33
CA GLU A 300 7.86 -34.58 3.32
C GLU A 300 6.64 -33.89 2.69
N THR A 301 6.57 -33.93 1.37
CA THR A 301 5.42 -33.47 0.58
C THR A 301 4.46 -34.63 0.32
N ASP A 302 3.18 -34.35 0.11
CA ASP A 302 2.18 -35.36 -0.29
C ASP A 302 2.55 -36.14 -1.57
N ALA A 303 3.36 -35.55 -2.46
CA ALA A 303 3.93 -36.20 -3.63
C ALA A 303 5.10 -37.18 -3.34
N GLY A 304 5.36 -37.51 -2.07
CA GLY A 304 6.43 -38.46 -1.66
C GLY A 304 7.86 -37.93 -1.83
N LYS A 305 8.02 -36.62 -2.05
CA LYS A 305 9.32 -35.93 -2.15
C LYS A 305 9.60 -35.17 -0.85
N TRP A 306 10.83 -34.68 -0.71
CA TRP A 306 11.26 -33.91 0.45
C TRP A 306 11.75 -32.52 0.03
N VAL A 307 11.48 -31.51 0.85
CA VAL A 307 11.96 -30.14 0.67
C VAL A 307 12.70 -29.67 1.92
N ARG A 308 13.70 -28.80 1.74
CA ARG A 308 14.51 -28.28 2.85
C ARG A 308 13.81 -27.14 3.57
N SER A 309 13.82 -27.16 4.89
CA SER A 309 13.21 -26.14 5.75
C SER A 309 13.65 -24.71 5.43
N ARG A 310 14.93 -24.49 5.09
CA ARG A 310 15.46 -23.14 4.81
C ARG A 310 14.95 -22.57 3.48
N ASP A 311 14.55 -23.44 2.56
CA ASP A 311 14.20 -23.10 1.18
C ASP A 311 12.68 -22.89 1.01
N ILE A 312 11.91 -23.13 2.07
CA ILE A 312 10.44 -23.02 2.10
C ILE A 312 9.96 -22.08 3.23
N ALA A 313 8.73 -21.60 3.11
CA ALA A 313 7.98 -20.86 4.11
C ALA A 313 6.67 -21.59 4.39
N ILE A 314 6.47 -22.04 5.63
CA ILE A 314 5.40 -22.97 5.98
C ILE A 314 4.21 -22.22 6.56
N ALA A 315 3.02 -22.41 5.98
CA ALA A 315 1.74 -22.13 6.61
C ALA A 315 1.31 -23.35 7.40
N ALA A 316 1.12 -23.20 8.71
CA ALA A 316 0.69 -24.26 9.61
C ALA A 316 -0.26 -23.71 10.66
N ALA A 317 -1.04 -24.59 11.28
CA ALA A 317 -1.81 -24.21 12.47
C ALA A 317 -0.85 -23.90 13.63
N PRO A 318 -1.14 -22.88 14.46
CA PRO A 318 -0.36 -22.63 15.65
C PRO A 318 -0.49 -23.80 16.62
N THR A 319 0.57 -24.07 17.39
CA THR A 319 0.55 -25.12 18.42
C THR A 319 -0.49 -24.82 19.51
N GLU A 320 -0.67 -23.54 19.84
CA GLU A 320 -1.65 -23.07 20.81
C GLU A 320 -2.54 -22.02 20.18
N MET A 321 -3.86 -22.20 20.30
CA MET A 321 -4.84 -21.25 19.79
C MET A 321 -4.90 -20.01 20.69
N PRO A 322 -4.80 -18.79 20.14
CA PRO A 322 -4.94 -17.57 20.92
C PRO A 322 -6.36 -17.45 21.46
N LYS A 323 -6.55 -16.58 22.46
CA LYS A 323 -7.88 -16.33 23.05
C LYS A 323 -8.93 -15.97 21.99
N ALA A 324 -8.57 -15.12 21.03
CA ALA A 324 -9.44 -14.72 19.92
C ALA A 324 -10.01 -15.93 19.15
N ALA A 325 -9.19 -16.96 18.90
CA ALA A 325 -9.63 -18.18 18.23
C ALA A 325 -10.67 -18.94 19.07
N LYS A 326 -10.45 -19.03 20.39
CA LYS A 326 -11.36 -19.70 21.34
C LYS A 326 -12.69 -18.98 21.49
N ASP A 327 -12.66 -17.65 21.36
CA ASP A 327 -13.83 -16.78 21.40
C ASP A 327 -14.57 -16.72 20.04
N GLY A 328 -14.08 -17.44 19.02
CA GLY A 328 -14.69 -17.49 17.68
C GLY A 328 -14.47 -16.22 16.85
N GLU A 329 -13.54 -15.34 17.25
CA GLU A 329 -13.25 -14.08 16.56
C GLU A 329 -12.50 -14.30 15.24
N LYS A 330 -12.52 -13.29 14.37
CA LYS A 330 -11.56 -13.15 13.27
C LYS A 330 -10.22 -12.72 13.82
N TRP A 331 -9.13 -13.35 13.37
CA TRP A 331 -7.78 -12.97 13.77
C TRP A 331 -6.74 -13.27 12.69
N ILE A 332 -5.63 -12.54 12.78
CA ILE A 332 -4.48 -12.67 11.88
C ILE A 332 -3.35 -13.33 12.65
N ASP A 333 -2.79 -14.39 12.09
CA ASP A 333 -1.58 -15.05 12.55
C ASP A 333 -0.38 -14.61 11.71
N ILE A 334 0.73 -14.22 12.33
CA ILE A 334 1.96 -13.82 11.64
C ILE A 334 3.17 -14.48 12.30
N SER A 335 3.84 -15.37 11.56
CA SER A 335 5.11 -15.96 12.00
C SER A 335 6.30 -15.22 11.39
N ILE A 336 7.16 -14.68 12.26
CA ILE A 336 8.38 -13.98 11.85
C ILE A 336 9.38 -14.96 11.20
N ARG A 337 9.58 -16.18 11.69
CA ARG A 337 10.52 -17.16 11.13
C ARG A 337 10.05 -17.70 9.80
N GLN A 338 8.74 -17.95 9.65
CA GLN A 338 8.20 -18.45 8.40
C GLN A 338 8.00 -17.35 7.36
N GLN A 339 7.86 -16.08 7.77
CA GLN A 339 7.44 -14.97 6.90
C GLN A 339 6.11 -15.29 6.21
N VAL A 340 5.17 -15.83 6.97
CA VAL A 340 3.82 -16.21 6.54
C VAL A 340 2.79 -15.50 7.41
N LEU A 341 1.70 -15.08 6.78
CA LEU A 341 0.50 -14.59 7.44
C LEU A 341 -0.68 -15.51 7.09
N THR A 342 -1.45 -15.89 8.10
CA THR A 342 -2.68 -16.69 7.94
C THR A 342 -3.87 -15.95 8.55
N LEU A 343 -4.98 -15.90 7.83
CA LEU A 343 -6.26 -15.39 8.31
C LEU A 343 -7.09 -16.53 8.89
N TRP A 344 -7.71 -16.28 10.04
CA TRP A 344 -8.48 -17.27 10.78
C TRP A 344 -9.85 -16.73 11.19
N GLU A 345 -10.87 -17.58 11.12
CA GLU A 345 -12.19 -17.35 11.71
C GLU A 345 -12.42 -18.41 12.79
N GLY A 346 -12.34 -18.01 14.06
CA GLY A 346 -12.23 -18.95 15.18
C GLY A 346 -11.00 -19.84 15.02
N THR A 347 -11.22 -21.15 14.89
CA THR A 347 -10.17 -22.16 14.67
C THR A 347 -10.04 -22.59 13.20
N THR A 348 -10.76 -21.94 12.28
CA THR A 348 -10.75 -22.29 10.86
C THR A 348 -9.85 -21.33 10.08
N PRO A 349 -8.78 -21.80 9.42
CA PRO A 349 -7.97 -20.95 8.55
C PRO A 349 -8.72 -20.71 7.23
N VAL A 350 -8.70 -19.47 6.73
CA VAL A 350 -9.45 -19.08 5.52
C VAL A 350 -8.57 -18.54 4.39
N TYR A 351 -7.35 -18.10 4.70
CA TYR A 351 -6.41 -17.57 3.71
C TYR A 351 -4.99 -17.57 4.26
N ALA A 352 -3.99 -17.75 3.42
CA ALA A 352 -2.59 -17.57 3.82
C ALA A 352 -1.76 -16.93 2.71
N THR A 353 -0.76 -16.13 3.07
CA THR A 353 0.17 -15.50 2.12
C THR A 353 1.58 -15.36 2.71
N LEU A 354 2.55 -15.04 1.86
CA LEU A 354 3.89 -14.62 2.27
C LEU A 354 3.91 -13.13 2.63
N VAL A 355 4.71 -12.79 3.64
CA VAL A 355 4.94 -11.42 4.09
C VAL A 355 6.42 -11.06 4.06
N SER A 356 6.73 -9.78 4.20
CA SER A 356 8.08 -9.33 4.58
C SER A 356 8.01 -8.45 5.83
N THR A 357 8.43 -8.99 6.98
CA THR A 357 8.44 -8.29 8.27
C THR A 357 9.75 -7.49 8.43
N GLY A 358 9.96 -6.94 9.63
CA GLY A 358 11.16 -6.20 10.01
C GLY A 358 12.44 -6.98 9.70
N GLN A 359 13.37 -6.35 8.97
CA GLN A 359 14.58 -6.97 8.44
C GLN A 359 15.50 -7.58 9.50
N ASP A 360 15.42 -7.11 10.75
CA ASP A 360 16.25 -7.59 11.86
C ASP A 360 15.59 -8.79 12.60
N MET A 361 14.51 -9.34 12.03
CA MET A 361 13.83 -10.57 12.47
C MET A 361 13.36 -10.49 13.93
N LEU A 362 13.99 -11.27 14.81
CA LEU A 362 13.67 -11.37 16.24
C LEU A 362 14.57 -10.48 17.11
N GLY A 363 15.21 -9.47 16.51
CA GLY A 363 15.92 -8.43 17.24
C GLY A 363 14.98 -7.62 18.12
N ASP A 364 15.54 -6.81 19.02
CA ASP A 364 14.75 -5.94 19.89
C ASP A 364 14.07 -4.83 19.06
N PRO A 365 12.72 -4.79 18.99
CA PRO A 365 11.98 -3.80 18.21
C PRO A 365 12.21 -2.35 18.67
N LYS A 366 12.69 -2.12 19.90
CA LYS A 366 12.99 -0.77 20.40
C LYS A 366 14.28 -0.20 19.83
N THR A 367 15.22 -1.07 19.46
CA THR A 367 16.59 -0.68 19.07
C THR A 367 16.96 -1.11 17.63
N THR A 368 16.17 -1.99 17.02
CA THR A 368 16.39 -2.56 15.70
C THR A 368 15.15 -2.41 14.82
N LYS A 369 15.27 -2.71 13.52
CA LYS A 369 14.15 -2.74 12.56
C LYS A 369 13.40 -4.07 12.63
N SER A 370 13.06 -4.50 13.84
CA SER A 370 12.31 -5.73 14.09
C SER A 370 10.82 -5.42 14.26
N THR A 371 9.97 -6.37 13.88
CA THR A 371 8.52 -6.29 14.12
C THR A 371 8.22 -6.70 15.55
N VAL A 372 7.35 -5.96 16.25
CA VAL A 372 6.94 -6.32 17.61
C VAL A 372 6.21 -7.66 17.64
N LEU A 373 6.56 -8.51 18.62
CA LEU A 373 5.82 -9.74 18.95
C LEU A 373 4.70 -9.43 19.95
N GLY A 374 3.64 -10.22 19.93
CA GLY A 374 2.54 -10.12 20.87
C GLY A 374 1.16 -10.22 20.23
N THR A 375 0.14 -9.92 21.02
CA THR A 375 -1.26 -9.85 20.57
C THR A 375 -1.70 -8.39 20.55
N PHE A 376 -2.19 -7.93 19.42
CA PHE A 376 -2.62 -6.56 19.17
C PHE A 376 -4.02 -6.55 18.56
N ARG A 377 -4.63 -5.37 18.44
CA ARG A 377 -5.85 -5.15 17.66
C ARG A 377 -5.61 -4.04 16.64
N ILE A 378 -6.28 -4.11 15.49
CA ILE A 378 -6.23 -3.03 14.50
C ILE A 378 -6.77 -1.73 15.12
N GLU A 379 -5.92 -0.71 15.21
CA GLU A 379 -6.21 0.60 15.80
C GLU A 379 -6.79 1.58 14.77
N SER A 380 -6.44 1.42 13.50
CA SER A 380 -6.95 2.27 12.42
C SER A 380 -6.65 1.68 11.05
N LYS A 381 -7.49 2.04 10.06
CA LYS A 381 -7.36 1.60 8.68
C LYS A 381 -7.42 2.81 7.74
N HIS A 382 -6.54 2.83 6.74
CA HIS A 382 -6.39 3.91 5.78
C HIS A 382 -6.26 3.33 4.36
N VAL A 383 -7.12 3.76 3.44
CA VAL A 383 -7.04 3.35 2.02
C VAL A 383 -5.67 3.67 1.45
N THR A 384 -5.14 4.85 1.77
CA THR A 384 -3.72 5.17 1.59
C THR A 384 -3.24 6.13 2.68
N THR A 385 -1.97 6.06 3.07
CA THR A 385 -1.30 7.09 3.88
C THR A 385 0.14 7.33 3.40
N HIS A 386 0.72 8.46 3.78
CA HIS A 386 2.16 8.66 3.62
C HIS A 386 2.91 7.84 4.66
N MET A 387 4.06 7.30 4.28
CA MET A 387 5.02 6.68 5.19
C MET A 387 6.41 7.21 4.87
N ASP A 388 7.12 7.70 5.88
CA ASP A 388 8.52 8.09 5.81
C ASP A 388 9.32 7.16 6.72
N SER A 389 10.52 6.77 6.31
CA SER A 389 11.44 6.02 7.20
C SER A 389 11.86 6.80 8.46
N ASN A 390 11.46 8.07 8.57
CA ASN A 390 11.55 8.91 9.78
C ASN A 390 10.24 9.05 10.59
N GLU A 391 9.16 8.31 10.29
CA GLU A 391 7.90 8.33 11.07
C GLU A 391 8.03 7.65 12.46
N GLY A 392 8.93 8.20 13.27
CA GLY A 392 8.90 8.21 14.74
C GLY A 392 9.05 9.65 15.30
N LEU A 393 9.03 10.68 14.44
CA LEU A 393 9.34 12.07 14.83
C LEU A 393 8.13 13.03 14.82
N THR A 394 6.95 12.64 14.32
CA THR A 394 5.85 13.59 14.06
C THR A 394 4.43 13.04 14.30
N ARG A 395 4.20 12.31 15.41
CA ARG A 395 2.85 12.22 16.00
C ARG A 395 2.87 12.71 17.44
N ASP A 396 1.88 13.54 17.78
CA ASP A 396 1.44 13.92 19.14
C ASP A 396 0.95 12.71 19.97
N THR A 397 1.49 11.50 19.76
CA THR A 397 1.17 10.30 20.55
C THR A 397 2.07 10.15 21.78
N GLY A 398 2.93 11.12 22.08
CA GLY A 398 3.57 11.22 23.40
C GLY A 398 4.43 10.03 23.81
N ASP A 399 4.98 9.26 22.85
CA ASP A 399 5.97 8.22 23.16
C ASP A 399 7.38 8.72 22.77
N PRO A 400 8.09 9.41 23.68
CA PRO A 400 9.40 10.03 23.41
C PRO A 400 10.56 9.01 23.29
N GLU A 401 10.29 7.72 23.44
CA GLU A 401 11.31 6.66 23.46
C GLU A 401 11.39 5.87 22.14
N TYR A 402 10.37 5.98 21.29
CA TYR A 402 10.21 5.07 20.15
C TYR A 402 10.93 5.55 18.86
N GLY A 403 11.90 4.77 18.36
CA GLY A 403 12.40 4.86 16.97
C GLY A 403 13.54 5.84 16.67
N LYS A 404 14.49 6.08 17.59
CA LYS A 404 15.67 6.92 17.32
C LYS A 404 16.77 6.18 16.53
N THR A 405 16.55 5.86 15.25
CA THR A 405 17.69 5.57 14.35
C THR A 405 18.30 6.88 13.84
N LYS A 406 19.16 7.50 14.65
CA LYS A 406 19.98 8.64 14.22
C LYS A 406 21.10 8.16 13.28
N ARG A 407 20.84 8.12 11.97
CA ARG A 407 21.91 8.21 10.96
C ARG A 407 21.52 9.17 9.84
N ARG A 408 22.16 10.34 9.81
CA ARG A 408 22.12 11.25 8.65
C ARG A 408 22.65 10.51 7.42
N GLY A 409 21.83 10.41 6.37
CA GLY A 409 22.29 10.04 5.02
C GLY A 409 22.17 8.57 4.60
N GLN A 410 21.56 7.68 5.40
CA GLN A 410 21.26 6.31 4.95
C GLN A 410 19.75 6.09 4.76
N GLY A 411 19.33 5.76 3.54
CA GLY A 411 18.07 5.06 3.29
C GLY A 411 16.78 5.81 3.62
N THR A 412 16.73 7.13 3.44
CA THR A 412 15.46 7.87 3.55
C THR A 412 14.59 7.56 2.33
N PHE A 413 13.53 6.77 2.51
CA PHE A 413 12.50 6.60 1.49
C PHE A 413 11.26 7.35 1.93
N LEU A 414 10.79 8.27 1.08
CA LEU A 414 9.49 8.89 1.23
C LEU A 414 8.52 8.16 0.30
N LEU A 415 7.62 7.38 0.88
CA LEU A 415 6.58 6.68 0.14
C LEU A 415 5.28 7.41 0.37
N GLN A 416 4.85 8.17 -0.64
CA GLN A 416 3.58 8.84 -0.59
C GLN A 416 2.47 7.86 -0.94
N HIS A 417 1.40 7.85 -0.13
CA HIS A 417 0.16 7.13 -0.40
C HIS A 417 0.32 5.59 -0.54
N VAL A 418 1.10 5.00 0.37
CA VAL A 418 1.15 3.55 0.59
C VAL A 418 -0.29 3.03 0.76
N PRO A 419 -0.74 2.03 -0.02
CA PRO A 419 -2.11 1.56 0.03
C PRO A 419 -2.41 0.56 1.15
N TRP A 420 -3.70 0.45 1.49
CA TRP A 420 -4.28 -0.59 2.35
C TRP A 420 -3.62 -0.71 3.72
N VAL A 421 -3.42 0.42 4.39
CA VAL A 421 -2.66 0.50 5.65
C VAL A 421 -3.55 0.23 6.85
N GLN A 422 -3.07 -0.64 7.75
CA GLN A 422 -3.77 -1.02 8.97
C GLN A 422 -2.79 -0.97 10.14
N TYR A 423 -2.88 0.07 10.98
CA TYR A 423 -2.05 0.19 12.18
C TYR A 423 -2.58 -0.71 13.28
N PHE A 424 -1.67 -1.40 13.99
CA PHE A 424 -2.03 -2.26 15.13
C PHE A 424 -1.25 -1.94 16.40
N LYS A 425 -0.15 -1.18 16.29
CA LYS A 425 0.62 -0.71 17.45
C LYS A 425 1.49 0.49 17.08
N GLY A 426 1.10 1.71 17.46
CA GLY A 426 1.94 2.89 17.23
C GLY A 426 2.21 3.11 15.73
N SER A 427 3.47 3.00 15.29
CA SER A 427 3.85 3.08 13.86
C SER A 427 3.91 1.73 13.14
N TYR A 428 3.66 0.60 13.82
CA TYR A 428 3.57 -0.71 13.20
C TYR A 428 2.23 -0.90 12.48
N ALA A 429 2.32 -1.27 11.20
CA ALA A 429 1.16 -1.51 10.36
C ALA A 429 1.34 -2.73 9.45
N LEU A 430 0.22 -3.32 9.04
CA LEU A 430 0.14 -4.10 7.81
C LEU A 430 -0.13 -3.13 6.66
N HIS A 431 0.55 -3.27 5.52
CA HIS A 431 0.27 -2.45 4.35
C HIS A 431 0.71 -3.08 3.04
N ALA A 432 0.12 -2.60 1.94
CA ALA A 432 0.55 -2.96 0.60
C ALA A 432 1.95 -2.44 0.30
N THR A 433 2.72 -3.24 -0.40
CA THR A 433 4.08 -2.92 -0.82
C THR A 433 4.26 -3.24 -2.29
N TYR A 434 4.22 -2.21 -3.12
CA TYR A 434 4.36 -2.33 -4.57
C TYR A 434 5.82 -2.23 -5.05
N TRP A 435 6.73 -1.73 -4.21
CA TRP A 435 8.12 -1.41 -4.58
C TRP A 435 9.12 -2.57 -4.52
N HIS A 436 8.70 -3.73 -4.04
CA HIS A 436 9.52 -4.94 -4.08
C HIS A 436 8.67 -6.20 -4.14
N ASP A 437 9.31 -7.30 -4.51
CA ASP A 437 8.67 -8.59 -4.72
C ASP A 437 9.40 -9.73 -3.98
N VAL A 438 9.90 -9.48 -2.76
CA VAL A 438 10.69 -10.47 -2.00
C VAL A 438 9.94 -11.06 -0.79
N PHE A 439 8.62 -11.16 -0.90
CA PHE A 439 7.77 -11.80 0.12
C PHE A 439 8.26 -13.21 0.45
N GLY A 440 8.25 -13.56 1.74
CA GLY A 440 8.91 -14.75 2.31
C GLY A 440 10.32 -14.48 2.85
N THR A 441 10.81 -13.24 2.70
CA THR A 441 12.07 -12.73 3.27
C THR A 441 11.83 -11.43 4.02
N ALA A 442 12.39 -11.28 5.22
CA ALA A 442 12.27 -10.05 5.99
C ALA A 442 13.05 -8.89 5.33
N ARG A 443 12.43 -7.71 5.30
CA ARG A 443 12.94 -6.53 4.56
C ARG A 443 12.44 -5.19 5.07
N SER A 444 11.33 -5.15 5.81
CA SER A 444 10.71 -3.90 6.23
C SER A 444 11.51 -3.21 7.34
N HIS A 445 11.08 -2.00 7.71
CA HIS A 445 11.61 -1.26 8.86
C HIS A 445 10.81 -1.49 10.15
N GLY A 446 9.99 -2.56 10.20
CA GLY A 446 9.15 -2.90 11.35
C GLY A 446 7.73 -3.30 10.92
N CYS A 447 7.16 -2.65 9.91
CA CYS A 447 5.84 -3.00 9.36
C CYS A 447 5.78 -4.43 8.78
N VAL A 448 4.57 -4.92 8.55
CA VAL A 448 4.34 -6.17 7.82
C VAL A 448 3.99 -5.83 6.38
N ASN A 449 4.94 -6.02 5.47
CA ASN A 449 4.73 -5.78 4.05
C ASN A 449 3.94 -6.93 3.43
N LEU A 450 2.89 -6.57 2.69
CA LEU A 450 2.04 -7.46 1.91
C LEU A 450 2.09 -7.08 0.43
N THR A 451 1.77 -8.03 -0.45
CA THR A 451 1.49 -7.69 -1.85
C THR A 451 0.29 -6.75 -1.90
N PRO A 452 0.13 -5.90 -2.93
CA PRO A 452 -1.07 -5.07 -3.04
C PRO A 452 -2.37 -5.89 -3.09
N ILE A 453 -2.33 -7.09 -3.69
CA ILE A 453 -3.48 -8.01 -3.78
C ILE A 453 -3.86 -8.53 -2.39
N ASP A 454 -2.90 -9.04 -1.63
CA ASP A 454 -3.15 -9.56 -0.29
C ASP A 454 -3.55 -8.46 0.69
N ALA A 455 -2.89 -7.30 0.60
CA ALA A 455 -3.20 -6.16 1.45
C ALA A 455 -4.63 -5.65 1.24
N HIS A 456 -5.10 -5.59 -0.02
CA HIS A 456 -6.48 -5.25 -0.36
C HIS A 456 -7.46 -6.23 0.28
N ARG A 457 -7.27 -7.54 0.05
CA ARG A 457 -8.08 -8.59 0.65
C ARG A 457 -8.17 -8.48 2.16
N ILE A 458 -7.01 -8.41 2.82
CA ILE A 458 -6.92 -8.35 4.28
C ILE A 458 -7.58 -7.06 4.77
N PHE A 459 -7.39 -5.93 4.07
CA PHE A 459 -8.02 -4.66 4.44
C PHE A 459 -9.54 -4.73 4.40
N PHE A 460 -10.17 -5.43 3.46
CA PHE A 460 -11.63 -5.54 3.44
C PHE A 460 -12.17 -6.70 4.29
N TRP A 461 -11.34 -7.69 4.64
CA TRP A 461 -11.71 -8.78 5.55
C TRP A 461 -11.67 -8.38 7.04
N THR A 462 -10.76 -7.49 7.44
CA THR A 462 -10.61 -7.04 8.84
C THR A 462 -11.62 -5.97 9.26
N HIS A 463 -11.84 -5.85 10.56
CA HIS A 463 -12.57 -4.76 11.20
C HIS A 463 -11.65 -3.65 11.73
N PRO A 464 -12.13 -2.40 11.80
CA PRO A 464 -13.49 -1.94 11.43
C PRO A 464 -13.70 -1.87 9.89
N ASN A 465 -14.96 -1.97 9.45
CA ASN A 465 -15.28 -1.83 8.03
C ASN A 465 -15.14 -0.37 7.59
N LEU A 466 -14.63 -0.14 6.38
CA LEU A 466 -14.52 1.21 5.82
C LEU A 466 -15.89 1.65 5.27
N PRO A 467 -16.51 2.73 5.79
CA PRO A 467 -17.75 3.23 5.23
C PRO A 467 -17.56 3.80 3.82
N ARG A 468 -18.61 3.72 2.99
CA ARG A 468 -18.57 4.24 1.62
C ARG A 468 -18.19 5.72 1.61
N GLY A 469 -17.27 6.10 0.72
CA GLY A 469 -16.81 7.48 0.56
C GLY A 469 -15.73 7.92 1.56
N TRP A 470 -15.47 7.13 2.61
CA TRP A 470 -14.43 7.44 3.59
C TRP A 470 -13.06 7.00 3.09
N HIS A 471 -12.01 7.61 3.64
CA HIS A 471 -10.62 7.28 3.28
C HIS A 471 -9.85 6.63 4.42
N GLY A 472 -10.30 6.82 5.66
CA GLY A 472 -9.83 6.05 6.79
C GLY A 472 -10.88 5.95 7.88
N VAL A 473 -10.73 4.93 8.72
CA VAL A 473 -11.68 4.55 9.77
C VAL A 473 -10.91 4.14 11.03
N TYR A 474 -11.47 4.50 12.18
CA TYR A 474 -11.03 4.12 13.51
C TYR A 474 -12.14 3.29 14.16
N PRO A 475 -11.80 2.26 14.94
CA PRO A 475 -12.82 1.53 15.70
C PRO A 475 -13.43 2.46 16.76
N ALA A 476 -14.73 2.32 17.04
CA ALA A 476 -15.39 3.14 18.06
C ALA A 476 -14.91 2.75 19.47
N LYS A 477 -14.58 1.46 19.64
CA LYS A 477 -13.91 0.90 20.82
C LYS A 477 -12.75 0.03 20.36
N ALA A 478 -11.63 0.05 21.09
CA ALA A 478 -10.43 -0.73 20.72
C ALA A 478 -10.71 -2.22 20.47
N GLU A 479 -11.66 -2.79 21.20
CA GLU A 479 -12.07 -4.19 21.11
C GLU A 479 -12.67 -4.57 19.75
N GLU A 480 -13.16 -3.60 18.97
CA GLU A 480 -13.79 -3.84 17.66
C GLU A 480 -12.76 -4.09 16.54
N GLY A 481 -11.49 -3.77 16.78
CA GLY A 481 -10.41 -4.04 15.82
C GLY A 481 -10.11 -5.54 15.73
N THR A 482 -9.88 -6.06 14.52
CA THR A 482 -9.45 -7.46 14.34
C THR A 482 -8.15 -7.74 15.08
N VAL A 483 -8.05 -8.91 15.71
CA VAL A 483 -6.85 -9.32 16.45
C VAL A 483 -5.70 -9.63 15.49
N VAL A 484 -4.50 -9.16 15.85
CA VAL A 484 -3.23 -9.48 15.17
C VAL A 484 -2.32 -10.18 16.17
N TYR A 485 -2.04 -11.45 15.93
CA TYR A 485 -1.14 -12.27 16.72
C TYR A 485 0.18 -12.43 15.96
N ILE A 486 1.26 -11.88 16.53
CA ILE A 486 2.60 -11.93 15.95
C ILE A 486 3.50 -12.74 16.86
N HIS A 487 4.08 -13.80 16.32
CA HIS A 487 4.91 -14.73 17.06
C HIS A 487 6.16 -15.10 16.27
N GLU A 488 7.01 -15.90 16.91
CA GLU A 488 8.28 -16.33 16.32
C GLU A 488 8.14 -17.09 15.01
#